data_AF-A0A957FHI8-F1
#
_entry.id   AF-A0A957FHI8-F1
#
_cell.length_a   1.000
_cell.length_b   1.000
_cell.length_c   1.000
_cell.angle_alpha   90.00
_cell.angle_beta   90.00
_cell.angle_gamma   90.00
#
_symmetry.space_group_name_H-M   'P 1'
#
loop_
_entity.id
_entity.type
_entity.pdbx_description
1 polymer ?
#
loop_
_entity_poly.entity_id
_entity_poly.type
_entity_poly.pdbx_seq_one_letter_code
_entity_poly.pdbx_strand_id
1 'polypeptide(L)' 'MLTKKFFKTKDECEVAFAFLAEEANDVQLVGEFNNWEPIIMKKGKDSVFKAKARMPKDSKFQFRYLVDNEIWANDEAADA' A
#
# COMPACT_ATOMS: atom_id res chain seq x y z
N MET A 1 -8.49 1.53 -0.33
CA MET A 1 -8.48 2.77 0.49
C MET A 1 -7.08 3.03 1.01
N LEU A 2 -6.54 4.25 0.87
CA LEU A 2 -5.24 4.59 1.45
C LEU A 2 -5.32 5.87 2.28
N THR A 3 -4.60 5.91 3.38
CA THR A 3 -4.52 7.06 4.28
C THR A 3 -3.10 7.59 4.26
N LYS A 4 -2.90 8.78 3.69
CA LYS A 4 -1.62 9.51 3.72
C LYS A 4 -1.60 10.39 4.97
N LYS A 5 -0.56 10.25 5.79
CA LYS A 5 -0.35 11.03 7.00
C LYS A 5 0.97 11.78 6.91
N PHE A 6 0.89 13.10 6.76
CA PHE A 6 2.06 13.97 6.66
C PHE A 6 2.62 14.27 8.05
N PHE A 7 3.93 14.11 8.24
CA PHE A 7 4.60 14.59 9.45
C PHE A 7 4.95 16.07 9.25
N LYS A 8 4.61 16.92 10.23
CA LYS A 8 4.98 18.36 10.21
C LYS A 8 6.43 18.60 10.66
N THR A 9 7.03 17.62 11.33
CA THR A 9 8.36 17.70 11.94
C THR A 9 9.47 17.06 11.11
N LYS A 10 9.11 16.32 10.07
CA LYS A 10 10.02 15.68 9.12
C LYS A 10 9.41 15.80 7.74
N ASP A 11 10.23 15.97 6.69
CA ASP A 11 9.77 15.97 5.28
C ASP A 11 9.37 14.56 4.78
N GLU A 12 8.75 13.77 5.66
CA GLU A 12 8.28 12.42 5.43
C GLU A 12 6.75 12.36 5.61
N CYS A 13 6.09 11.50 4.86
CA CYS A 13 4.71 11.11 5.00
C CYS A 13 4.62 9.59 5.21
N GLU A 14 3.73 9.15 6.09
CA GLU A 14 3.39 7.74 6.24
C GLU A 14 2.10 7.46 5.48
N VAL A 15 2.20 6.57 4.50
CA VAL A 15 1.06 6.10 3.71
C VAL A 15 0.64 4.75 4.25
N ALA A 16 -0.56 4.69 4.83
CA ALA A 16 -1.20 3.46 5.25
C ALA A 16 -2.08 2.96 4.11
N PHE A 17 -1.72 1.81 3.56
CA PHE A 17 -2.44 1.11 2.50
C PHE A 17 -3.42 0.14 3.14
N ALA A 18 -4.69 0.23 2.75
CA ALA A 18 -5.74 -0.69 3.16
C ALA A 18 -6.44 -1.23 1.90
N PHE A 19 -6.21 -2.50 1.60
CA PHE A 19 -6.78 -3.18 0.45
C PHE A 19 -7.80 -4.22 0.94
N LEU A 20 -9.06 -4.09 0.53
CA LEU A 20 -10.08 -5.07 0.86
C LEU A 20 -10.08 -6.13 -0.23
N ALA A 21 -9.84 -7.38 0.15
CA ALA A 21 -9.83 -8.49 -0.78
C ALA A 21 -10.40 -9.73 -0.11
N GLU A 22 -11.72 -9.89 -0.23
CA GLU A 22 -12.44 -11.03 0.36
C GLU A 22 -11.99 -12.36 -0.23
N GLU A 23 -11.72 -12.39 -1.54
CA GLU A 23 -11.30 -13.58 -2.28
C GLU A 23 -9.77 -13.77 -2.31
N ALA A 24 -8.98 -12.85 -1.75
CA ALA A 24 -7.53 -12.98 -1.69
C ALA A 24 -7.08 -13.79 -0.46
N ASN A 25 -6.16 -14.74 -0.69
CA ASN A 25 -5.43 -15.39 0.39
C ASN A 25 -4.27 -14.51 0.84
N ASP A 26 -3.44 -14.10 -0.11
CA ASP A 26 -2.26 -13.28 0.13
C ASP A 26 -2.29 -12.00 -0.72
N VAL A 27 -1.88 -10.88 -0.12
CA VAL A 27 -1.72 -9.61 -0.82
C VAL A 27 -0.35 -9.07 -0.50
N GLN A 28 0.40 -8.72 -1.54
CA GLN A 28 1.71 -8.10 -1.44
C GLN A 28 1.65 -6.68 -1.99
N LEU A 29 2.22 -5.75 -1.25
CA LEU A 29 2.38 -4.38 -1.69
C LEU A 29 3.76 -4.24 -2.33
N VAL A 30 3.78 -3.91 -3.62
CA VAL A 30 4.99 -3.66 -4.41
C VAL A 30 5.02 -2.17 -4.71
N GLY A 31 6.14 -1.49 -4.49
CA GLY A 31 6.22 -0.10 -4.88
C GLY A 31 7.64 0.44 -4.92
N GLU A 32 7.81 1.57 -5.61
CA GLU A 32 9.10 2.19 -5.83
C GLU A 32 9.78 2.60 -4.51
N PHE A 33 8.99 2.98 -3.50
CA PHE A 33 9.45 3.29 -2.14
C PHE A 33 10.13 2.10 -1.44
N ASN A 34 9.92 0.88 -1.93
CA ASN A 34 10.54 -0.34 -1.42
C ASN A 34 11.30 -1.08 -2.52
N ASN A 35 11.87 -0.35 -3.50
CA ASN A 35 12.61 -0.92 -4.63
C ASN A 35 11.84 -1.98 -5.43
N TRP A 36 10.51 -1.87 -5.51
CA TRP A 36 9.65 -2.88 -6.13
C TRP A 36 9.74 -4.26 -5.47
N GLU A 37 10.14 -4.33 -4.20
CA GLU A 37 10.11 -5.57 -3.44
C GLU A 37 8.69 -5.84 -2.88
N PRO A 38 8.22 -7.10 -2.97
CA PRO A 38 6.87 -7.46 -2.56
C PRO A 38 6.75 -7.57 -1.04
N ILE A 39 6.05 -6.61 -0.44
CA ILE A 39 5.79 -6.56 1.00
C ILE A 39 4.51 -7.33 1.31
N ILE A 40 4.60 -8.45 2.02
CA ILE A 40 3.41 -9.18 2.48
C ILE A 40 2.56 -8.28 3.39
N MET A 41 1.33 -8.03 2.97
CA MET A 41 0.36 -7.27 3.75
C MET A 41 -0.28 -8.16 4.79
N LYS A 42 -0.64 -7.58 5.94
CA LYS A 42 -1.27 -8.35 7.02
C LYS A 42 -2.79 -8.35 6.84
N LYS A 43 -3.38 -9.54 6.66
CA LYS A 43 -4.84 -9.73 6.59
C LYS A 43 -5.48 -9.42 7.94
N GLY A 44 -6.42 -8.48 7.94
CA GLY A 44 -7.24 -8.13 9.10
C GLY A 44 -8.51 -8.98 9.22
N LYS A 45 -9.32 -8.68 10.23
CA LYS A 45 -10.53 -9.44 10.62
C LYS A 45 -11.71 -9.32 9.63
N ASP A 46 -11.54 -8.59 8.54
CA ASP A 46 -12.56 -8.24 7.55
C ASP A 46 -12.05 -8.48 6.11
N SER A 47 -11.06 -9.35 5.96
CA SER A 47 -10.32 -9.52 4.70
C SER A 47 -9.69 -8.21 4.16
N VAL A 48 -9.49 -7.25 5.06
CA VAL A 48 -8.78 -6.00 4.80
C VAL A 48 -7.31 -6.18 5.10
N PHE A 49 -6.50 -6.13 4.06
CA PHE A 49 -5.05 -6.17 4.10
C PHE A 49 -4.51 -4.78 4.40
N LYS A 50 -3.63 -4.69 5.40
CA LYS A 50 -3.03 -3.42 5.82
C LYS A 50 -1.52 -3.45 5.70
N ALA A 51 -0.96 -2.40 5.10
CA ALA A 51 0.48 -2.14 5.08
C ALA A 51 0.74 -0.65 5.33
N LYS A 52 1.94 -0.33 5.79
CA LYS A 52 2.37 1.05 6.03
C LYS A 52 3.71 1.25 5.36
N ALA A 53 3.84 2.32 4.60
CA ALA A 53 5.11 2.75 4.04
C ALA A 53 5.39 4.18 4.46
N ARG A 54 6.66 4.50 4.65
CA ARG A 54 7.12 5.88 4.82
C ARG A 54 7.73 6.34 3.52
N MET A 55 7.34 7.52 3.09
CA MET A 55 7.77 8.13 1.83
C MET A 55 8.13 9.59 2.10
N PRO A 56 9.05 10.20 1.34
CA PRO A 56 9.28 11.63 1.41
C PRO A 56 8.04 12.40 0.91
N LYS A 57 7.71 13.53 1.55
CA LYS A 57 6.44 14.25 1.34
C LYS A 57 6.27 14.81 -0.09
N ASP A 58 7.36 15.00 -0.81
CA ASP A 58 7.43 15.74 -2.08
C ASP A 58 7.59 14.84 -3.32
N SER A 59 7.54 13.52 -3.15
CA SER A 59 7.70 12.58 -4.27
C SER A 59 6.42 11.82 -4.57
N LYS A 60 6.12 11.72 -5.86
CA LYS A 60 5.12 10.80 -6.40
C LYS A 60 5.78 9.45 -6.56
N PHE A 61 5.21 8.43 -5.93
CA PHE A 61 5.69 7.06 -6.06
C PHE A 61 4.60 6.19 -6.65
N GLN A 62 5.03 5.22 -7.42
CA GLN A 62 4.16 4.17 -7.93
C GLN A 62 4.14 3.01 -6.95
N PHE A 63 2.95 2.48 -6.71
CA PHE A 63 2.72 1.28 -5.93
C PHE A 63 1.65 0.43 -6.60
N ARG A 64 1.66 -0.86 -6.30
CA ARG A 64 0.78 -1.86 -6.90
C ARG A 64 0.55 -2.98 -5.89
N TYR A 65 -0.64 -3.55 -5.89
CA TYR A 65 -0.96 -4.71 -5.08
C TYR A 65 -0.85 -5.96 -5.94
N LEU A 66 -0.20 -6.97 -5.41
CA LEU A 66 -0.07 -8.28 -6.00
C LEU A 66 -0.86 -9.25 -5.13
N VAL A 67 -2.04 -9.61 -5.61
CA VAL A 67 -2.96 -10.53 -4.98
C VAL A 67 -2.65 -11.95 -5.46
N ASP A 68 -2.45 -12.88 -4.53
CA ASP A 68 -2.20 -14.30 -4.80
C ASP A 68 -0.98 -14.56 -5.71
N ASN A 69 -0.05 -13.60 -5.84
CA ASN A 69 1.03 -13.63 -6.86
C ASN A 69 0.57 -13.73 -8.33
N GLU A 70 -0.73 -13.69 -8.59
CA GLU A 70 -1.30 -13.86 -9.93
C GLU A 70 -2.00 -12.59 -10.43
N ILE A 71 -2.65 -11.85 -9.53
CA ILE A 71 -3.53 -10.74 -9.89
C ILE A 71 -2.92 -9.42 -9.43
N TRP A 72 -2.60 -8.56 -10.39
CA TRP A 72 -2.19 -7.19 -10.09
C TRP A 72 -3.42 -6.31 -9.86
N ALA A 73 -3.70 -6.00 -8.61
CA ALA A 73 -4.71 -5.03 -8.24
C ALA A 73 -4.09 -3.62 -8.12
N ASN A 74 -4.81 -2.62 -8.62
CA ASN A 74 -4.48 -1.22 -8.40
C ASN A 74 -5.65 -0.59 -7.63
N ASP A 75 -5.35 0.16 -6.58
CA ASP A 75 -6.39 0.88 -5.83
C ASP A 75 -6.60 2.21 -6.57
N GLU A 76 -7.72 2.33 -7.29
CA GLU A 76 -8.08 3.50 -8.11
C GLU A 76 -8.23 4.79 -7.27
N ALA A 77 -8.28 4.67 -5.94
CA ALA A 77 -8.21 5.79 -4.99
C ALA A 77 -6.79 6.37 -4.81
N ALA A 78 -5.81 5.96 -5.63
CA ALA A 78 -4.47 6.54 -5.62
C ALA A 78 -4.43 8.02 -6.05
N ASP A 79 -5.44 8.48 -6.79
CA ASP A 79 -5.48 9.81 -7.43
C ASP A 79 -6.71 10.65 -7.03
N ALA A 80 -7.05 10.71 -5.73
CA ALA A 80 -7.98 11.71 -5.19
C ALA A 80 -7.37 12.47 -4.00
#